data_AF-R7T502-F1
#
_entry.id   AF-R7T502-F1
#
_cell.length_a   1.000
_cell.length_b   1.000
_cell.length_c   1.000
_cell.angle_alpha   90.00
_cell.angle_beta   90.00
_cell.angle_gamma   90.00
#
_symmetry.space_group_name_H-M   'P 1'
#
loop_
_entity.id
_entity.type
_entity.pdbx_description
1 polymer ?
#
loop_
_entity_poly.entity_id
_entity_poly.type
_entity_poly.pdbx_seq_one_letter_code
_entity_poly.pdbx_strand_id
1 'polypeptide(L)'
;MSSLKDVCGGLPVDPLPPRRERDEDVPHAPVLTPGLNEEDERFWLVMKYLSEMREDQTLVMYSGHPMGLFPSNVNAPRLIITNGMMIPNYSQREMYDRLFALGVTMYGQMTAGSYCYIGPQGIVHGTTLTVMNAGRKYLGLNSLAGTVFVTSGLGGMSGAQAKAAVICGCIGVIAEVDKEALIKRHQQGWVVEMTSDLEELIAMIRLARKNRAVTSIGYHGNIVDVWERLSEEYDRTGDLLAELGSDQTSCHNPFLGGYYPVQLTFEESRDMMHNDPVKFKNLVQESLRRQVTAINKLSQRGLFFWDYGNAFLLEASRAGADVLKEGDTTGNQFRYPSYVQHIMGDIFSLGFGPFRGPCHH
;
A
#
# COMPACT_ATOMS: atom_id res chain seq x y z
N MET A 1 20.57 13.15 46.87
CA MET A 1 19.64 12.01 47.03
C MET A 1 18.26 12.60 47.17
N SER A 2 17.43 12.46 46.15
CA SER A 2 16.01 12.84 46.19
C SER A 2 15.25 11.85 47.08
N SER A 3 14.34 12.33 47.90
CA SER A 3 13.51 11.46 48.74
C SER A 3 12.46 10.75 47.88
N LEU A 4 11.94 9.60 48.33
CA LEU A 4 10.83 8.90 47.66
C LEU A 4 9.60 9.82 47.47
N LYS A 5 9.46 10.84 48.34
CA LYS A 5 8.40 11.86 48.28
C LYS A 5 8.57 12.82 47.10
N ASP A 6 9.82 13.08 46.68
CA ASP A 6 10.14 13.91 45.52
C ASP A 6 9.89 13.16 44.19
N VAL A 7 10.04 11.83 44.20
CA VAL A 7 9.73 10.95 43.05
C VAL A 7 8.21 10.81 42.85
N CYS A 8 7.42 10.89 43.93
CA CYS A 8 5.95 10.83 43.87
C CYS A 8 5.28 12.18 43.57
N GLY A 9 6.03 13.29 43.50
CA GLY A 9 5.48 14.64 43.29
C GLY A 9 5.09 14.99 41.86
N GLY A 10 5.50 14.19 40.86
CA GLY A 10 5.32 14.51 39.44
C GLY A 10 6.19 15.67 38.95
N LEU A 11 6.27 15.87 37.63
CA LEU A 11 6.92 17.03 37.03
C LEU A 11 5.94 18.21 37.02
N PRO A 12 6.41 19.47 37.21
CA PRO A 12 5.58 20.63 36.97
C PRO A 12 5.21 20.67 35.48
N VAL A 13 3.92 20.48 35.20
CA VAL A 13 3.32 20.65 33.87
C VAL A 13 3.11 22.12 33.51
N ASP A 14 3.64 23.03 34.34
CA ASP A 14 3.53 24.47 34.20
C ASP A 14 4.87 25.19 34.52
N PRO A 15 5.49 25.87 33.54
CA PRO A 15 5.15 25.86 32.12
C PRO A 15 5.74 24.63 31.40
N LEU A 16 5.06 24.18 30.35
CA LEU A 16 5.63 23.19 29.41
C LEU A 16 6.86 23.77 28.68
N PRO A 17 7.77 22.91 28.18
CA PRO A 17 8.89 23.34 27.35
C PRO A 17 8.42 24.13 26.11
N PRO A 18 9.16 25.16 25.69
CA PRO A 18 8.77 25.99 24.56
C PRO A 18 8.80 25.20 23.24
N ARG A 19 7.75 25.38 22.43
CA ARG A 19 7.62 24.81 21.08
C ARG A 19 8.82 25.26 20.22
N ARG A 20 9.50 24.31 19.57
CA ARG A 20 10.46 24.59 18.50
C ARG A 20 9.76 24.47 17.13
N GLU A 21 10.06 25.39 16.23
CA GLU A 21 9.56 25.32 14.85
C GLU A 21 10.27 24.23 14.06
N ARG A 22 9.58 23.72 13.03
CA ARG A 22 10.06 22.66 12.14
C ARG A 22 11.04 23.24 11.13
N ASP A 23 12.10 22.50 10.85
CA ASP A 23 13.13 22.86 9.86
C ASP A 23 12.87 22.11 8.54
N GLU A 24 12.24 22.73 7.55
CA GLU A 24 11.84 22.04 6.30
C GLU A 24 13.01 21.48 5.47
N ASP A 25 14.26 21.82 5.80
CA ASP A 25 15.45 21.26 5.15
C ASP A 25 15.86 19.88 5.70
N VAL A 26 15.19 19.41 6.76
CA VAL A 26 15.40 18.08 7.37
C VAL A 26 14.19 17.18 7.10
N PRO A 27 14.37 15.89 6.74
CA PRO A 27 13.25 14.97 6.61
C PRO A 27 12.53 14.79 7.95
N HIS A 28 11.29 15.26 8.05
CA HIS A 28 10.45 15.09 9.24
C HIS A 28 9.35 14.05 9.01
N ALA A 29 8.81 13.54 10.11
CA ALA A 29 7.52 12.86 10.12
C ALA A 29 6.40 13.77 9.55
N PRO A 30 5.27 13.19 9.07
CA PRO A 30 4.13 13.95 8.56
C PRO A 30 3.63 15.02 9.57
N VAL A 31 3.05 16.10 9.05
CA VAL A 31 2.49 17.19 9.86
C VAL A 31 1.36 16.65 10.74
N LEU A 32 1.49 16.86 12.05
CA LEU A 32 0.47 16.52 13.04
C LEU A 32 -0.72 17.49 12.91
N THR A 33 -1.92 16.95 12.75
CA THR A 33 -3.17 17.72 12.79
C THR A 33 -3.41 18.20 14.23
N PRO A 34 -3.62 19.50 14.49
CA PRO A 34 -3.62 20.09 15.83
C PRO A 34 -4.92 19.87 16.64
N GLY A 35 -5.73 18.87 16.30
CA GLY A 35 -6.92 18.49 17.06
C GLY A 35 -6.62 17.30 17.94
N LEU A 36 -6.26 17.52 19.21
CA LEU A 36 -5.83 16.46 20.11
C LEU A 36 -6.96 15.47 20.40
N ASN A 37 -6.76 14.20 20.04
CA ASN A 37 -7.62 13.08 20.43
C ASN A 37 -6.83 12.10 21.34
N GLU A 38 -7.47 11.06 21.89
CA GLU A 38 -6.81 10.09 22.79
C GLU A 38 -5.56 9.40 22.19
N GLU A 39 -5.37 9.39 20.87
CA GLU A 39 -4.17 8.82 20.23
C GLU A 39 -2.92 9.68 20.45
N ASP A 40 -3.08 11.00 20.58
CA ASP A 40 -1.96 11.90 20.87
C ASP A 40 -1.40 11.66 22.27
N GLU A 41 -2.25 11.38 23.26
CA GLU A 41 -1.80 11.06 24.62
C GLU A 41 -0.94 9.80 24.67
N ARG A 42 -1.31 8.76 23.89
CA ARG A 42 -0.55 7.51 23.79
C ARG A 42 0.80 7.75 23.13
N PHE A 43 0.83 8.50 22.03
CA PHE A 43 2.06 8.89 21.36
C PHE A 43 3.00 9.63 22.31
N TRP A 44 2.52 10.64 23.03
CA TRP A 44 3.33 11.40 23.99
C TRP A 44 3.82 10.54 25.15
N LEU A 45 3.02 9.58 25.62
CA LEU A 45 3.43 8.65 26.66
C LEU A 45 4.55 7.71 26.20
N VAL A 46 4.49 7.25 24.94
CA VAL A 46 5.59 6.48 24.33
C VAL A 46 6.85 7.33 24.25
N MET A 47 6.75 8.57 23.74
CA MET A 47 7.88 9.49 23.64
C MET A 47 8.50 9.77 25.01
N LYS A 48 7.68 9.95 26.04
CA LYS A 48 8.13 10.10 27.42
C LYS A 48 8.93 8.89 27.87
N TYR A 49 8.38 7.68 27.75
CA TYR A 49 9.10 6.47 28.15
C TYR A 49 10.41 6.28 27.39
N LEU A 50 10.43 6.53 26.07
CA LEU A 50 11.65 6.44 25.28
C LEU A 50 12.71 7.47 25.71
N SER A 51 12.30 8.67 26.12
CA SER A 51 13.21 9.72 26.58
C SER A 51 13.81 9.48 27.97
N GLU A 52 13.12 8.71 28.82
CA GLU A 52 13.50 8.46 30.21
C GLU A 52 14.03 7.03 30.46
N MET A 53 13.90 6.13 29.48
CA MET A 53 14.28 4.73 29.67
C MET A 53 15.78 4.58 29.91
N ARG A 54 16.13 3.63 30.77
CA ARG A 54 17.52 3.24 31.02
C ARG A 54 17.96 2.07 30.12
N GLU A 55 19.28 1.90 30.03
CA GLU A 55 19.93 0.80 29.30
C GLU A 55 19.65 -0.60 29.90
N ASP A 56 19.06 -0.70 31.08
CA ASP A 56 18.64 -1.96 31.70
C ASP A 56 17.11 -2.15 31.64
N GLN A 57 16.41 -1.45 30.75
CA GLN A 57 14.95 -1.52 30.63
C GLN A 57 14.47 -1.79 29.21
N THR A 58 13.34 -2.48 29.08
CA THR A 58 12.63 -2.66 27.81
C THR A 58 11.23 -2.05 27.92
N LEU A 59 10.86 -1.21 26.95
CA LEU A 59 9.50 -0.73 26.77
C LEU A 59 8.68 -1.80 26.03
N VAL A 60 7.54 -2.17 26.60
CA VAL A 60 6.61 -3.13 25.96
C VAL A 60 5.43 -2.37 25.37
N MET A 61 5.15 -2.61 24.10
CA MET A 61 4.05 -2.01 23.33
C MET A 61 3.01 -3.07 22.97
N TYR A 62 1.75 -2.74 23.21
CA TYR A 62 0.59 -3.53 22.82
C TYR A 62 -0.36 -2.70 21.96
N SER A 63 -0.43 -2.98 20.67
CA SER A 63 -1.29 -2.32 19.71
C SER A 63 -1.23 -0.79 19.84
N GLY A 64 -0.01 -0.24 19.77
CA GLY A 64 0.24 1.20 19.92
C GLY A 64 0.20 1.75 21.36
N HIS A 65 -0.16 0.93 22.35
CA HIS A 65 -0.19 1.35 23.76
C HIS A 65 1.11 1.00 24.48
N PRO A 66 1.73 1.93 25.20
CA PRO A 66 2.87 1.61 26.06
C PRO A 66 2.39 0.96 27.36
N MET A 67 2.74 -0.32 27.54
CA MET A 67 2.42 -1.10 28.73
C MET A 67 3.34 -0.77 29.93
N GLY A 68 4.45 -0.09 29.67
CA GLY A 68 5.42 0.36 30.68
C GLY A 68 6.84 -0.13 30.42
N LEU A 69 7.76 0.32 31.28
CA LEU A 69 9.17 -0.05 31.28
C LEU A 69 9.43 -1.20 32.26
N PHE A 70 10.03 -2.27 31.76
CA PHE A 70 10.34 -3.48 32.55
C PHE A 70 11.85 -3.68 32.66
N PRO A 71 12.38 -4.15 33.80
CA PRO A 71 13.79 -4.52 33.91
C PRO A 71 14.21 -5.57 32.87
N SER A 72 15.39 -5.41 32.30
CA SER A 72 15.92 -6.21 31.18
C SER A 72 17.46 -6.18 31.17
N ASN A 73 18.08 -6.90 30.23
CA ASN A 73 19.54 -6.91 30.04
C ASN A 73 19.96 -5.82 29.04
N VAL A 74 21.14 -5.21 29.19
CA VAL A 74 21.68 -4.20 28.25
C VAL A 74 21.75 -4.67 26.79
N ASN A 75 21.95 -5.97 26.56
CA ASN A 75 22.00 -6.56 25.22
C ASN A 75 20.63 -6.94 24.66
N ALA A 76 19.54 -6.75 25.43
CA ALA A 76 18.19 -7.05 24.99
C ALA A 76 17.58 -5.89 24.18
N PRO A 77 16.54 -6.14 23.35
CA PRO A 77 15.80 -5.08 22.67
C PRO A 77 15.29 -3.99 23.63
N ARG A 78 15.40 -2.73 23.24
CA ARG A 78 14.84 -1.58 24.00
C ARG A 78 13.33 -1.47 23.88
N LEU A 79 12.78 -2.00 22.80
CA LEU A 79 11.37 -1.91 22.48
C LEU A 79 10.89 -3.27 21.97
N ILE A 80 9.85 -3.81 22.60
CA ILE A 80 9.13 -5.01 22.12
C ILE A 80 7.73 -4.57 21.74
N ILE A 81 7.32 -4.92 20.51
CA ILE A 81 6.05 -4.47 19.95
C ILE A 81 5.22 -5.66 19.52
N THR A 82 3.96 -5.66 19.95
CA THR A 82 2.92 -6.51 19.39
C THR A 82 1.81 -5.60 18.89
N ASN A 83 1.29 -5.81 17.68
CA ASN A 83 0.21 -4.99 17.11
C ASN A 83 -0.84 -5.90 16.50
N GLY A 84 -2.11 -5.66 16.78
CA GLY A 84 -3.23 -6.30 16.07
C GLY A 84 -3.33 -7.83 16.24
N MET A 85 -2.66 -8.41 17.24
CA MET A 85 -2.64 -9.86 17.45
C MET A 85 -4.01 -10.35 17.95
N MET A 86 -4.55 -11.36 17.26
CA MET A 86 -5.86 -11.93 17.54
C MET A 86 -5.76 -13.45 17.72
N ILE A 87 -6.57 -14.01 18.63
CA ILE A 87 -6.79 -15.45 18.67
C ILE A 87 -7.45 -15.86 17.33
N PRO A 88 -6.98 -16.90 16.61
CA PRO A 88 -7.46 -17.22 15.26
C PRO A 88 -8.99 -17.33 15.13
N ASN A 89 -9.67 -17.93 16.12
CA ASN A 89 -11.14 -18.04 16.10
C ASN A 89 -11.87 -16.68 16.19
N TYR A 90 -11.16 -15.61 16.55
CA TYR A 90 -11.66 -14.25 16.72
C TYR A 90 -10.99 -13.25 15.77
N SER A 91 -10.21 -13.70 14.79
CA SER A 91 -9.46 -12.84 13.85
C SER A 91 -10.27 -12.44 12.60
N GLN A 92 -11.60 -12.58 12.64
CA GLN A 92 -12.47 -12.11 11.56
C GLN A 92 -12.53 -10.57 11.53
N ARG A 93 -12.72 -9.99 10.34
CA ARG A 93 -12.66 -8.54 10.14
C ARG A 93 -13.70 -7.81 10.98
N GLU A 94 -14.92 -8.34 11.08
CA GLU A 94 -16.00 -7.76 11.88
C GLU A 94 -15.64 -7.67 13.37
N MET A 95 -14.97 -8.70 13.90
CA MET A 95 -14.51 -8.69 15.30
C MET A 95 -13.34 -7.71 15.47
N TYR A 96 -12.40 -7.70 14.53
CA TYR A 96 -11.26 -6.79 14.55
C TYR A 96 -11.71 -5.32 14.52
N ASP A 97 -12.62 -4.97 13.61
CA ASP A 97 -13.16 -3.61 13.46
C ASP A 97 -13.90 -3.17 14.73
N ARG A 98 -14.66 -4.08 15.34
CA ARG A 98 -15.29 -3.84 16.65
C ARG A 98 -14.26 -3.54 17.73
N LEU A 99 -13.20 -4.33 17.83
CA LEU A 99 -12.15 -4.14 18.83
C LEU A 99 -11.33 -2.86 18.56
N PHE A 100 -11.14 -2.51 17.29
CA PHE A 100 -10.51 -1.27 16.89
C PHE A 100 -11.37 -0.07 17.33
N ALA A 101 -12.68 -0.12 17.08
CA ALA A 101 -13.63 0.90 17.53
C ALA A 101 -13.73 1.01 19.07
N LEU A 102 -13.49 -0.09 19.79
CA LEU A 102 -13.39 -0.09 21.26
C LEU A 102 -12.04 0.43 21.78
N GLY A 103 -11.08 0.73 20.90
CA GLY A 103 -9.76 1.25 21.25
C GLY A 103 -8.80 0.23 21.85
N VAL A 104 -9.10 -1.08 21.76
CA VAL A 104 -8.31 -2.17 22.39
C VAL A 104 -7.36 -2.89 21.43
N THR A 105 -7.35 -2.48 20.16
CA THR A 105 -6.41 -2.96 19.14
C THR A 105 -6.07 -1.85 18.15
N MET A 106 -4.99 -2.03 17.37
CA MET A 106 -4.50 -1.06 16.40
C MET A 106 -3.94 -1.80 15.20
N TYR A 107 -4.22 -1.30 13.99
CA TYR A 107 -3.67 -1.85 12.77
C TYR A 107 -2.24 -1.36 12.54
N GLY A 108 -1.27 -2.16 12.98
CA GLY A 108 0.15 -1.80 12.89
C GLY A 108 0.75 -1.87 11.49
N GLN A 109 0.05 -2.46 10.51
CA GLN A 109 0.66 -2.85 9.24
C GLN A 109 1.99 -3.61 9.48
N MET A 110 2.91 -3.61 8.52
CA MET A 110 4.27 -4.14 8.74
C MET A 110 5.19 -3.11 9.40
N THR A 111 5.32 -1.92 8.80
CA THR A 111 6.37 -0.94 9.17
C THR A 111 5.87 0.30 9.89
N ALA A 112 4.55 0.52 9.91
CA ALA A 112 3.95 1.70 10.54
C ALA A 112 4.01 1.58 12.07
N GLY A 113 3.39 0.54 12.63
CA GLY A 113 3.38 0.25 14.06
C GLY A 113 4.70 -0.29 14.61
N SER A 114 5.71 -0.53 13.77
CA SER A 114 7.07 -0.91 14.16
C SER A 114 8.10 0.20 13.93
N TYR A 115 7.65 1.39 13.53
CA TYR A 115 8.47 2.61 13.42
C TYR A 115 9.68 2.50 12.50
N CYS A 116 9.55 1.75 11.40
CA CYS A 116 10.62 1.54 10.40
C CYS A 116 10.17 1.86 8.95
N TYR A 117 9.09 2.65 8.81
CA TYR A 117 8.63 3.17 7.53
C TYR A 117 9.52 4.33 7.07
N ILE A 118 10.00 4.27 5.83
CA ILE A 118 10.93 5.26 5.24
C ILE A 118 10.35 5.87 3.96
N GLY A 119 9.03 6.06 3.94
CA GLY A 119 8.34 6.42 2.71
C GLY A 119 8.32 5.25 1.70
N PRO A 120 7.92 5.51 0.45
CA PRO A 120 7.82 4.46 -0.53
C PRO A 120 9.18 3.95 -1.06
N GLN A 121 10.30 4.57 -0.69
CA GLN A 121 11.64 4.01 -0.94
C GLN A 121 11.80 2.61 -0.35
N GLY A 122 11.08 2.31 0.76
CA GLY A 122 11.12 0.99 1.39
C GLY A 122 10.62 -0.16 0.50
N ILE A 123 9.90 0.12 -0.59
CA ILE A 123 9.35 -0.91 -1.48
C ILE A 123 9.81 -0.78 -2.94
N VAL A 124 10.29 0.39 -3.39
CA VAL A 124 10.67 0.63 -4.80
C VAL A 124 11.65 -0.40 -5.35
N HIS A 125 12.62 -0.84 -4.53
CA HIS A 125 13.58 -1.86 -4.95
C HIS A 125 12.92 -3.23 -5.15
N GLY A 126 12.06 -3.65 -4.22
CA GLY A 126 11.28 -4.89 -4.36
C GLY A 126 10.36 -4.86 -5.58
N THR A 127 9.74 -3.71 -5.87
CA THR A 127 8.92 -3.51 -7.07
C THR A 127 9.71 -3.55 -8.35
N THR A 128 10.89 -2.93 -8.37
CA THR A 128 11.81 -3.01 -9.51
C THR A 128 12.18 -4.45 -9.82
N LEU A 129 12.62 -5.22 -8.81
CA LEU A 129 12.99 -6.62 -8.99
C LEU A 129 11.80 -7.47 -9.47
N THR A 130 10.61 -7.21 -8.95
CA THR A 130 9.38 -7.93 -9.35
C THR A 130 9.06 -7.70 -10.82
N VAL A 131 9.03 -6.46 -11.29
CA VAL A 131 8.73 -6.12 -12.69
C VAL A 131 9.82 -6.65 -13.64
N MET A 132 11.10 -6.50 -13.28
CA MET A 132 12.21 -7.04 -14.08
C MET A 132 12.15 -8.57 -14.20
N ASN A 133 11.87 -9.27 -13.10
CA ASN A 133 11.77 -10.73 -13.12
C ASN A 133 10.52 -11.22 -13.82
N ALA A 134 9.40 -10.48 -13.74
CA ALA A 134 8.21 -10.77 -14.53
C ALA A 134 8.53 -10.70 -16.03
N GLY A 135 9.21 -9.64 -16.46
CA GLY A 135 9.68 -9.47 -17.83
C GLY A 135 10.58 -10.61 -18.32
N ARG A 136 11.56 -11.02 -17.50
CA ARG A 136 12.45 -12.15 -17.83
C ARG A 136 11.72 -13.48 -17.90
N LYS A 137 10.88 -13.77 -16.89
CA LYS A 137 10.25 -15.08 -16.70
C LYS A 137 9.08 -15.31 -17.65
N TYR A 138 8.26 -14.30 -17.88
CA TYR A 138 6.99 -14.45 -18.63
C TYR A 138 7.05 -13.88 -20.04
N LEU A 139 7.86 -12.85 -20.29
CA LEU A 139 8.05 -12.29 -21.63
C LEU A 139 9.34 -12.77 -22.31
N GLY A 140 10.26 -13.42 -21.58
CA GLY A 140 11.56 -13.82 -22.09
C GLY A 140 12.47 -12.63 -22.43
N LEU A 141 12.22 -11.46 -21.85
CA LEU A 141 12.90 -10.22 -22.19
C LEU A 141 14.00 -9.87 -21.19
N ASN A 142 15.16 -9.46 -21.72
CA ASN A 142 16.26 -8.90 -20.92
C ASN A 142 16.12 -7.38 -20.71
N SER A 143 15.36 -6.71 -21.59
CA SER A 143 15.05 -5.28 -21.52
C SER A 143 13.56 -5.09 -21.73
N LEU A 144 12.95 -4.21 -20.93
CA LEU A 144 11.53 -3.90 -20.99
C LEU A 144 11.23 -2.63 -21.80
N ALA A 145 12.18 -2.15 -22.59
CA ALA A 145 12.00 -0.98 -23.44
C ALA A 145 10.88 -1.21 -24.46
N GLY A 146 9.79 -0.44 -24.35
CA GLY A 146 8.58 -0.56 -25.16
C GLY A 146 7.51 -1.50 -24.56
N THR A 147 7.83 -2.23 -23.50
CA THR A 147 6.86 -3.03 -22.72
C THR A 147 6.01 -2.11 -21.85
N VAL A 148 4.71 -2.38 -21.79
CA VAL A 148 3.75 -1.62 -21.00
C VAL A 148 3.35 -2.44 -19.77
N PHE A 149 3.53 -1.83 -18.60
CA PHE A 149 3.11 -2.34 -17.30
C PHE A 149 1.97 -1.50 -16.76
N VAL A 150 0.80 -2.10 -16.58
CA VAL A 150 -0.41 -1.43 -16.09
C VAL A 150 -0.70 -1.84 -14.64
N THR A 151 -0.94 -0.87 -13.78
CA THR A 151 -1.25 -1.10 -12.37
C THR A 151 -2.06 0.07 -11.78
N SER A 152 -2.30 0.06 -10.48
CA SER A 152 -3.16 0.98 -9.75
C SER A 152 -2.60 1.34 -8.39
N GLY A 153 -3.04 2.49 -7.89
CA GLY A 153 -2.71 3.02 -6.58
C GLY A 153 -1.40 3.82 -6.60
N LEU A 154 -1.48 5.04 -6.08
CA LEU A 154 -0.38 5.96 -5.85
C LEU A 154 -0.35 6.37 -4.37
N GLY A 155 -0.62 5.42 -3.48
CA GLY A 155 -0.57 5.60 -2.03
C GLY A 155 0.85 5.61 -1.46
N GLY A 156 0.97 5.44 -0.14
CA GLY A 156 2.26 5.49 0.57
C GLY A 156 3.25 4.39 0.17
N MET A 157 2.76 3.23 -0.28
CA MET A 157 3.59 2.13 -0.80
C MET A 157 3.45 2.02 -2.32
N SER A 158 2.22 2.10 -2.83
CA SER A 158 1.91 1.88 -4.24
C SER A 158 2.41 2.97 -5.18
N GLY A 159 2.69 4.17 -4.66
CA GLY A 159 3.38 5.21 -5.43
C GLY A 159 4.72 4.75 -6.03
N ALA A 160 5.39 3.77 -5.41
CA ALA A 160 6.67 3.25 -5.89
C ALA A 160 6.61 2.55 -7.25
N GLN A 161 5.43 2.11 -7.68
CA GLN A 161 5.24 1.41 -8.95
C GLN A 161 5.61 2.29 -10.15
N ALA A 162 5.23 3.58 -10.12
CA ALA A 162 5.57 4.53 -11.18
C ALA A 162 7.08 4.68 -11.34
N LYS A 163 7.79 4.86 -10.21
CA LYS A 163 9.24 4.96 -10.21
C LYS A 163 9.93 3.65 -10.60
N ALA A 164 9.42 2.51 -10.12
CA ALA A 164 9.94 1.20 -10.44
C ALA A 164 9.83 0.91 -11.95
N ALA A 165 8.72 1.27 -12.60
CA ALA A 165 8.56 1.11 -14.05
C ALA A 165 9.66 1.85 -14.84
N VAL A 166 9.93 3.11 -14.45
CA VAL A 166 11.00 3.92 -15.05
C VAL A 166 12.38 3.29 -14.81
N ILE A 167 12.67 2.82 -13.59
CA ILE A 167 13.96 2.16 -13.27
C ILE A 167 14.12 0.86 -14.08
N CYS A 168 13.04 0.09 -14.26
CA CYS A 168 13.02 -1.12 -15.07
C CYS A 168 13.22 -0.86 -16.57
N GLY A 169 13.03 0.39 -17.01
CA GLY A 169 13.08 0.77 -18.42
C GLY A 169 11.81 0.44 -19.20
N CYS A 170 10.66 0.33 -18.53
CA CYS A 170 9.37 0.08 -19.18
C CYS A 170 8.45 1.31 -19.15
N ILE A 171 7.30 1.20 -19.80
CA ILE A 171 6.23 2.20 -19.78
C ILE A 171 5.29 1.80 -18.65
N GLY A 172 5.24 2.59 -17.58
CA GLY A 172 4.31 2.38 -16.47
C GLY A 172 3.02 3.15 -16.68
N VAL A 173 1.86 2.49 -16.53
CA VAL A 173 0.54 3.14 -16.49
C VAL A 173 -0.07 2.87 -15.12
N ILE A 174 -0.38 3.93 -14.37
CA ILE A 174 -0.83 3.81 -12.98
C ILE A 174 -2.13 4.61 -12.81
N ALA A 175 -3.24 3.93 -12.59
CA ALA A 175 -4.51 4.57 -12.28
C ALA A 175 -4.59 4.96 -10.80
N GLU A 176 -5.07 6.16 -10.52
CA GLU A 176 -5.35 6.67 -9.18
C GLU A 176 -6.62 7.53 -9.19
N VAL A 177 -7.51 7.26 -8.24
CA VAL A 177 -8.78 7.97 -8.07
C VAL A 177 -8.62 9.24 -7.24
N ASP A 178 -7.64 9.28 -6.33
CA ASP A 178 -7.32 10.45 -5.53
C ASP A 178 -6.37 11.39 -6.27
N LYS A 179 -6.92 12.50 -6.75
CA LYS A 179 -6.16 13.56 -7.43
C LYS A 179 -4.98 14.09 -6.61
N GLU A 180 -5.13 14.21 -5.30
CA GLU A 180 -4.06 14.73 -4.44
C GLU A 180 -2.90 13.73 -4.37
N ALA A 181 -3.20 12.44 -4.26
CA ALA A 181 -2.20 11.39 -4.28
C ALA A 181 -1.41 11.40 -5.60
N LEU A 182 -2.09 11.50 -6.74
CA LEU A 182 -1.49 11.59 -8.07
C LEU A 182 -0.57 12.82 -8.21
N ILE A 183 -1.08 14.02 -7.91
CA ILE A 183 -0.32 15.28 -8.00
C ILE A 183 0.92 15.21 -7.12
N LYS A 184 0.80 14.69 -5.90
CA LYS A 184 1.93 14.53 -4.99
C LYS A 184 3.04 13.67 -5.59
N ARG A 185 2.70 12.58 -6.29
CA ARG A 185 3.72 11.69 -6.90
C ARG A 185 4.32 12.29 -8.16
N HIS A 186 3.55 13.09 -8.89
CA HIS A 186 4.09 13.86 -10.00
C HIS A 186 5.08 14.92 -9.54
N GLN A 187 4.73 15.70 -8.50
CA GLN A 187 5.63 16.70 -7.90
C GLN A 187 6.93 16.08 -7.35
N GLN A 188 6.87 14.85 -6.84
CA GLN A 188 8.05 14.09 -6.40
C GLN A 188 8.92 13.57 -7.55
N GLY A 189 8.48 13.70 -8.82
CA GLY A 189 9.17 13.15 -9.99
C GLY A 189 9.09 11.62 -10.09
N TRP A 190 8.03 11.04 -9.52
CA TRP A 190 7.78 9.59 -9.56
C TRP A 190 6.85 9.20 -10.68
N VAL A 191 5.84 10.03 -10.92
CA VAL A 191 4.98 10.00 -12.11
C VAL A 191 5.47 11.10 -13.07
N VAL A 192 5.78 10.73 -14.31
CA VAL A 192 6.36 11.68 -15.29
C VAL A 192 5.27 12.45 -16.01
N GLU A 193 4.24 11.75 -16.47
CA GLU A 193 3.15 12.31 -17.26
C GLU A 193 1.82 12.03 -16.56
N MET A 194 0.82 12.91 -16.76
CA MET A 194 -0.51 12.72 -16.17
C MET A 194 -1.59 13.02 -17.20
N THR A 195 -2.68 12.25 -17.15
CA THR A 195 -3.90 12.53 -17.92
C THR A 195 -5.13 12.10 -17.11
N SER A 196 -6.28 12.70 -17.41
CA SER A 196 -7.59 12.27 -16.90
C SER A 196 -8.53 11.81 -18.02
N ASP A 197 -8.02 11.69 -19.25
CA ASP A 197 -8.78 11.29 -20.43
C ASP A 197 -8.29 9.94 -20.94
N LEU A 198 -9.23 9.00 -21.13
CA LEU A 198 -8.90 7.63 -21.55
C LEU A 198 -8.40 7.55 -22.99
N GLU A 199 -8.90 8.40 -23.89
CA GLU A 199 -8.44 8.42 -25.28
C GLU A 199 -7.02 8.98 -25.37
N GLU A 200 -6.74 10.04 -24.59
CA GLU A 200 -5.40 10.59 -24.43
C GLU A 200 -4.45 9.54 -23.83
N LEU A 201 -4.84 8.86 -22.75
CA LEU A 201 -4.05 7.78 -22.13
C LEU A 201 -3.61 6.74 -23.17
N ILE A 202 -4.53 6.33 -24.04
CA ILE A 202 -4.27 5.28 -25.03
C ILE A 202 -3.37 5.80 -26.15
N ALA A 203 -3.54 7.06 -26.56
CA ALA A 203 -2.62 7.72 -27.48
C ALA A 203 -1.21 7.83 -26.89
N MET A 204 -1.08 8.18 -25.60
CA MET A 204 0.20 8.25 -24.89
C MET A 204 0.87 6.88 -24.81
N ILE A 205 0.14 5.81 -24.48
CA ILE A 205 0.67 4.43 -24.46
C ILE A 205 1.23 4.06 -25.83
N ARG A 206 0.47 4.30 -26.91
CA ARG A 206 0.91 3.99 -28.28
C ARG A 206 2.14 4.80 -28.69
N LEU A 207 2.18 6.09 -28.35
CA LEU A 207 3.31 6.96 -28.65
C LEU A 207 4.57 6.53 -27.89
N ALA A 208 4.45 6.27 -26.59
CA ALA A 208 5.54 5.79 -25.75
C ALA A 208 6.07 4.45 -26.25
N ARG A 209 5.18 3.52 -26.61
CA ARG A 209 5.54 2.21 -27.18
C ARG A 209 6.28 2.36 -28.51
N LYS A 210 5.76 3.17 -29.43
CA LYS A 210 6.39 3.45 -30.74
C LYS A 210 7.82 3.99 -30.57
N ASN A 211 8.02 4.88 -29.60
CA ASN A 211 9.30 5.49 -29.31
C ASN A 211 10.20 4.64 -28.39
N ARG A 212 9.70 3.49 -27.90
CA ARG A 212 10.34 2.68 -26.86
C ARG A 212 10.76 3.52 -25.64
N ALA A 213 9.94 4.51 -25.31
CA ALA A 213 10.21 5.46 -24.26
C ALA A 213 10.17 4.79 -22.88
N VAL A 214 10.94 5.34 -21.95
CA VAL A 214 10.88 5.00 -20.53
C VAL A 214 10.12 6.12 -19.84
N THR A 215 8.86 5.85 -19.46
CA THR A 215 7.99 6.86 -18.84
C THR A 215 7.04 6.21 -17.84
N SER A 216 6.43 7.04 -17.00
CA SER A 216 5.32 6.65 -16.15
C SER A 216 4.17 7.64 -16.35
N ILE A 217 3.01 7.09 -16.68
CA ILE A 217 1.78 7.82 -16.98
C ILE A 217 0.82 7.57 -15.82
N GLY A 218 0.50 8.63 -15.08
CA GLY A 218 -0.53 8.60 -14.06
C GLY A 218 -1.89 8.95 -14.66
N TYR A 219 -2.83 8.02 -14.59
CA TYR A 219 -4.22 8.25 -15.01
C TYR A 219 -5.07 8.64 -13.80
N HIS A 220 -5.68 9.82 -13.84
CA HIS A 220 -6.65 10.25 -12.84
C HIS A 220 -8.03 9.67 -13.14
N GLY A 221 -8.37 8.58 -12.48
CA GLY A 221 -9.62 7.85 -12.67
C GLY A 221 -9.54 6.43 -12.13
N ASN A 222 -10.58 5.64 -12.39
CA ASN A 222 -10.66 4.29 -11.86
C ASN A 222 -9.84 3.29 -12.71
N ILE A 223 -9.15 2.36 -12.05
CA ILE A 223 -8.39 1.29 -12.72
C ILE A 223 -9.30 0.39 -13.56
N VAL A 224 -10.56 0.21 -13.16
CA VAL A 224 -11.54 -0.59 -13.90
C VAL A 224 -11.74 -0.01 -15.31
N ASP A 225 -11.88 1.31 -15.43
CA ASP A 225 -12.05 1.99 -16.72
C ASP A 225 -10.83 1.74 -17.62
N VAL A 226 -9.62 1.80 -17.07
CA VAL A 226 -8.39 1.53 -17.82
C VAL A 226 -8.37 0.09 -18.35
N TRP A 227 -8.69 -0.91 -17.52
CA TRP A 227 -8.71 -2.30 -17.96
C TRP A 227 -9.80 -2.57 -19.00
N GLU A 228 -11.00 -2.05 -18.79
CA GLU A 228 -12.10 -2.19 -19.75
C GLU A 228 -11.75 -1.54 -21.09
N ARG A 229 -11.21 -0.31 -21.04
CA ARG A 229 -10.77 0.44 -22.21
C ARG A 229 -9.62 -0.23 -22.98
N LEU A 230 -8.70 -0.91 -22.30
CA LEU A 230 -7.65 -1.73 -22.93
C LEU A 230 -8.24 -2.98 -23.60
N SER A 231 -9.21 -3.63 -22.95
CA SER A 231 -9.95 -4.76 -23.51
C SER A 231 -10.75 -4.36 -24.76
N GLU A 232 -11.40 -3.20 -24.75
CA GLU A 232 -12.13 -2.66 -25.90
C GLU A 232 -11.22 -2.35 -27.10
N GLU A 233 -10.02 -1.80 -26.87
CA GLU A 233 -9.05 -1.59 -27.96
C GLU A 233 -8.62 -2.89 -28.59
N TYR A 234 -8.37 -3.88 -27.75
CA TYR A 234 -7.96 -5.17 -28.23
C TYR A 234 -9.06 -5.79 -29.12
N ASP A 235 -10.34 -5.71 -28.72
CA ASP A 235 -11.45 -6.17 -29.58
C ASP A 235 -11.54 -5.40 -30.90
N ARG A 236 -11.31 -4.08 -30.86
CA ARG A 236 -11.46 -3.20 -32.02
C ARG A 236 -10.29 -3.32 -33.00
N THR A 237 -9.08 -3.50 -32.49
CA THR A 237 -7.84 -3.34 -33.27
C THR A 237 -6.96 -4.60 -33.31
N GLY A 238 -7.17 -5.55 -32.38
CA GLY A 238 -6.29 -6.69 -32.15
C GLY A 238 -4.97 -6.35 -31.46
N ASP A 239 -4.74 -5.08 -31.10
CA ASP A 239 -3.50 -4.62 -30.48
C ASP A 239 -3.54 -4.82 -28.96
N LEU A 240 -2.64 -5.66 -28.43
CA LEU A 240 -2.49 -5.86 -27.00
C LEU A 240 -1.61 -4.76 -26.41
N LEU A 241 -2.24 -3.74 -25.84
CA LEU A 241 -1.57 -2.53 -25.32
C LEU A 241 -0.88 -2.70 -23.96
N ALA A 242 -0.97 -3.88 -23.33
CA ALA A 242 -0.34 -4.17 -22.05
C ALA A 242 0.17 -5.61 -22.00
N GLU A 243 1.46 -5.79 -21.72
CA GLU A 243 2.08 -7.11 -21.56
C GLU A 243 2.11 -7.56 -20.09
N LEU A 244 2.24 -6.61 -19.16
CA LEU A 244 2.35 -6.87 -17.72
C LEU A 244 1.25 -6.13 -16.97
N GLY A 245 0.65 -6.78 -15.98
CA GLY A 245 -0.44 -6.22 -15.18
C GLY A 245 -0.34 -6.58 -13.70
N SER A 246 -0.68 -5.64 -12.83
CA SER A 246 -0.88 -5.91 -11.40
C SER A 246 -1.88 -4.93 -10.79
N ASP A 247 -2.06 -5.01 -9.48
CA ASP A 247 -2.90 -4.10 -8.70
C ASP A 247 -2.27 -3.84 -7.33
N GLN A 248 -2.21 -2.57 -6.92
CA GLN A 248 -1.74 -2.18 -5.59
C GLN A 248 -2.64 -1.12 -4.95
N THR A 249 -3.95 -1.19 -5.26
CA THR A 249 -4.98 -0.57 -4.43
C THR A 249 -4.95 -1.14 -3.01
N SER A 250 -5.63 -0.52 -2.06
CA SER A 250 -5.70 -0.99 -0.68
C SER A 250 -6.83 -2.02 -0.49
N CYS A 251 -6.86 -3.05 -1.34
CA CYS A 251 -7.83 -4.16 -1.26
C CYS A 251 -7.79 -4.94 0.07
N HIS A 252 -6.80 -4.74 0.93
CA HIS A 252 -6.77 -5.30 2.29
C HIS A 252 -7.81 -4.62 3.21
N ASN A 253 -8.35 -3.48 2.81
CA ASN A 253 -9.43 -2.76 3.49
C ASN A 253 -10.39 -2.07 2.49
N PRO A 254 -11.10 -2.85 1.65
CA PRO A 254 -11.76 -2.30 0.46
C PRO A 254 -12.98 -1.43 0.79
N PHE A 255 -13.66 -1.68 1.91
CA PHE A 255 -14.93 -1.04 2.26
C PHE A 255 -14.78 0.24 3.10
N LEU A 256 -13.55 0.55 3.56
CA LEU A 256 -13.24 1.75 4.34
C LEU A 256 -12.25 2.65 3.59
N GLY A 257 -12.49 2.84 2.28
CA GLY A 257 -11.69 3.72 1.43
C GLY A 257 -10.41 3.10 0.89
N GLY A 258 -10.26 1.78 0.95
CA GLY A 258 -9.14 1.09 0.31
C GLY A 258 -9.35 0.80 -1.18
N TYR A 259 -10.61 0.71 -1.62
CA TYR A 259 -10.99 0.49 -3.02
C TYR A 259 -12.24 1.30 -3.35
N TYR A 260 -12.22 2.02 -4.49
CA TYR A 260 -13.31 2.92 -4.90
C TYR A 260 -14.11 2.31 -6.07
N PRO A 261 -15.44 2.32 -6.01
CA PRO A 261 -16.27 1.78 -7.07
C PRO A 261 -16.17 2.62 -8.35
N VAL A 262 -16.15 1.96 -9.52
CA VAL A 262 -16.04 2.64 -10.83
C VAL A 262 -17.30 3.44 -11.19
N GLN A 263 -18.44 3.08 -10.61
CA GLN A 263 -19.73 3.70 -10.87
C GLN A 263 -19.87 5.09 -10.24
N LEU A 264 -18.96 5.49 -9.35
CA LEU A 264 -19.02 6.73 -8.59
C LEU A 264 -17.73 7.53 -8.76
N THR A 265 -17.85 8.84 -8.63
CA THR A 265 -16.70 9.72 -8.44
C THR A 265 -16.05 9.50 -7.07
N PHE A 266 -14.84 10.04 -6.89
CA PHE A 266 -14.11 9.97 -5.62
C PHE A 266 -14.89 10.66 -4.48
N GLU A 267 -15.50 11.82 -4.76
CA GLU A 267 -16.34 12.56 -3.82
C GLU A 267 -17.60 11.80 -3.43
N GLU A 268 -18.37 11.31 -4.42
CA GLU A 268 -19.59 10.52 -4.16
C GLU A 268 -19.29 9.25 -3.37
N SER A 269 -18.14 8.63 -3.63
CA SER A 269 -17.68 7.45 -2.91
C SER A 269 -17.38 7.75 -1.44
N ARG A 270 -16.74 8.90 -1.13
CA ARG A 270 -16.50 9.32 0.25
C ARG A 270 -17.81 9.55 1.00
N ASP A 271 -18.77 10.22 0.37
CA ASP A 271 -20.07 10.47 0.98
C ASP A 271 -20.87 9.18 1.19
N MET A 272 -20.88 8.27 0.21
CA MET A 272 -21.63 7.01 0.31
C MET A 272 -21.04 6.06 1.34
N MET A 273 -19.71 6.03 1.51
CA MET A 273 -19.05 5.18 2.50
C MET A 273 -19.54 5.47 3.93
N HIS A 274 -19.87 6.73 4.24
CA HIS A 274 -20.44 7.12 5.53
C HIS A 274 -21.96 6.95 5.59
N ASN A 275 -22.68 7.34 4.55
CA ASN A 275 -24.14 7.43 4.57
C ASN A 275 -24.85 6.11 4.23
N ASP A 276 -24.26 5.29 3.35
CA ASP A 276 -24.81 3.99 2.92
C ASP A 276 -23.67 2.98 2.67
N PRO A 277 -23.01 2.50 3.73
CA PRO A 277 -21.87 1.58 3.62
C PRO A 277 -22.23 0.24 2.98
N VAL A 278 -23.50 -0.18 3.06
CA VAL A 278 -23.98 -1.42 2.43
C VAL A 278 -24.01 -1.27 0.92
N LYS A 279 -24.57 -0.17 0.41
CA LYS A 279 -24.56 0.13 -1.03
C LYS A 279 -23.13 0.36 -1.54
N PHE A 280 -22.29 1.07 -0.77
CA PHE A 280 -20.89 1.25 -1.10
C PHE A 280 -20.17 -0.10 -1.29
N LYS A 281 -20.34 -1.02 -0.33
CA LYS A 281 -19.79 -2.38 -0.40
C LYS A 281 -20.26 -3.13 -1.65
N ASN A 282 -21.54 -3.06 -1.99
CA ASN A 282 -22.08 -3.75 -3.17
C ASN A 282 -21.47 -3.21 -4.48
N LEU A 283 -21.30 -1.89 -4.60
CA LEU A 283 -20.67 -1.26 -5.77
C LEU A 283 -19.18 -1.58 -5.88
N VAL A 284 -18.46 -1.64 -4.75
CA VAL A 284 -17.06 -2.09 -4.70
C VAL A 284 -16.95 -3.53 -5.20
N GLN A 285 -17.82 -4.42 -4.73
CA GLN A 285 -17.84 -5.82 -5.19
C GLN A 285 -18.17 -5.93 -6.69
N GLU A 286 -19.08 -5.10 -7.20
CA GLU A 286 -19.36 -5.04 -8.64
C GLU A 286 -18.15 -4.57 -9.45
N SER A 287 -17.43 -3.56 -8.95
CA SER A 287 -16.22 -3.04 -9.58
C SER A 287 -15.11 -4.09 -9.63
N LEU A 288 -14.92 -4.87 -8.55
CA LEU A 288 -13.96 -5.98 -8.54
C LEU A 288 -14.30 -7.05 -9.60
N ARG A 289 -15.59 -7.39 -9.75
CA ARG A 289 -16.05 -8.31 -10.81
C ARG A 289 -15.73 -7.78 -12.21
N ARG A 290 -15.98 -6.49 -12.45
CA ARG A 290 -15.68 -5.83 -13.72
C ARG A 290 -14.17 -5.81 -14.01
N GLN A 291 -13.35 -5.42 -13.03
CA GLN A 291 -11.89 -5.41 -13.14
C GLN A 291 -11.36 -6.78 -13.56
N VAL A 292 -11.77 -7.84 -12.85
CA VAL A 292 -11.36 -9.21 -13.14
C VAL A 292 -11.82 -9.67 -14.51
N THR A 293 -13.04 -9.31 -14.93
CA THR A 293 -13.57 -9.69 -16.24
C THR A 293 -12.67 -9.16 -17.37
N ALA A 294 -12.28 -7.88 -17.28
CA ALA A 294 -11.36 -7.26 -18.24
C ALA A 294 -9.95 -7.87 -18.20
N ILE A 295 -9.41 -8.11 -16.99
CA ILE A 295 -8.09 -8.76 -16.81
C ILE A 295 -8.10 -10.18 -17.37
N ASN A 296 -9.14 -10.98 -17.12
CA ASN A 296 -9.28 -12.34 -17.64
C ASN A 296 -9.26 -12.36 -19.16
N LYS A 297 -10.02 -11.44 -19.77
CA LYS A 297 -10.08 -11.31 -21.23
C LYS A 297 -8.73 -10.96 -21.83
N LEU A 298 -8.01 -9.98 -21.26
CA LEU A 298 -6.68 -9.60 -21.74
C LEU A 298 -5.64 -10.69 -21.47
N SER A 299 -5.74 -11.41 -20.35
CA SER A 299 -4.83 -12.49 -19.99
C SER A 299 -4.92 -13.67 -20.95
N GLN A 300 -6.12 -13.99 -21.43
CA GLN A 300 -6.32 -14.98 -22.50
C GLN A 300 -5.64 -14.59 -23.82
N ARG A 301 -5.28 -13.31 -24.00
CA ARG A 301 -4.62 -12.78 -25.21
C ARG A 301 -3.13 -12.53 -25.03
N GLY A 302 -2.57 -12.81 -23.86
CA GLY A 302 -1.13 -12.72 -23.61
C GLY A 302 -0.70 -11.72 -22.54
N LEU A 303 -1.64 -10.98 -21.92
CA LEU A 303 -1.31 -10.20 -20.71
C LEU A 303 -0.89 -11.15 -19.58
N PHE A 304 0.23 -10.87 -18.94
CA PHE A 304 0.60 -11.55 -17.70
C PHE A 304 0.22 -10.70 -16.48
N PHE A 305 -0.79 -11.16 -15.72
CA PHE A 305 -1.25 -10.51 -14.50
C PHE A 305 -0.81 -11.26 -13.23
N TRP A 306 -0.46 -10.52 -12.17
CA TRP A 306 -0.15 -11.10 -10.85
C TRP A 306 -0.69 -10.24 -9.70
N ASP A 307 -0.90 -10.88 -8.55
CA ASP A 307 -1.30 -10.21 -7.30
C ASP A 307 -0.08 -9.63 -6.57
N TYR A 308 -0.15 -8.34 -6.21
CA TYR A 308 0.92 -7.60 -5.53
C TYR A 308 0.81 -7.62 -3.99
N GLY A 309 0.12 -8.61 -3.42
CA GLY A 309 0.03 -8.78 -1.97
C GLY A 309 -0.89 -7.78 -1.28
N ASN A 310 -1.93 -7.31 -1.97
CA ASN A 310 -2.94 -6.40 -1.41
C ASN A 310 -4.29 -7.09 -1.11
N ALA A 311 -4.35 -8.41 -1.18
CA ALA A 311 -5.58 -9.22 -1.03
C ALA A 311 -6.62 -9.03 -2.14
N PHE A 312 -6.24 -8.50 -3.31
CA PHE A 312 -7.13 -8.30 -4.46
C PHE A 312 -7.84 -9.60 -4.86
N LEU A 313 -7.11 -10.69 -5.09
CA LEU A 313 -7.71 -11.96 -5.52
C LEU A 313 -8.70 -12.53 -4.49
N LEU A 314 -8.40 -12.36 -3.19
CA LEU A 314 -9.27 -12.82 -2.12
C LEU A 314 -10.59 -12.03 -2.08
N GLU A 315 -10.52 -10.70 -2.12
CA GLU A 315 -11.72 -9.87 -2.08
C GLU A 315 -12.53 -9.98 -3.38
N ALA A 316 -11.86 -10.12 -4.53
CA ALA A 316 -12.51 -10.41 -5.80
C ALA A 316 -13.24 -11.76 -5.77
N SER A 317 -12.64 -12.81 -5.20
CA SER A 317 -13.29 -14.11 -5.02
C SER A 317 -14.52 -14.01 -4.12
N ARG A 318 -14.45 -13.24 -3.02
CA ARG A 318 -15.60 -12.99 -2.13
C ARG A 318 -16.70 -12.20 -2.82
N ALA A 319 -16.35 -11.35 -3.77
CA ALA A 319 -17.30 -10.66 -4.63
C ALA A 319 -17.92 -11.56 -5.72
N GLY A 320 -17.47 -12.81 -5.86
CA GLY A 320 -17.93 -13.74 -6.90
C GLY A 320 -17.28 -13.48 -8.27
N ALA A 321 -16.12 -12.83 -8.31
CA ALA A 321 -15.36 -12.66 -9.54
C ALA A 321 -14.69 -13.98 -9.97
N ASP A 322 -14.47 -14.12 -11.28
CA ASP A 322 -13.90 -15.32 -11.90
C ASP A 322 -12.37 -15.41 -11.69
N VAL A 323 -11.92 -15.55 -10.45
CA VAL A 323 -10.48 -15.57 -10.07
C VAL A 323 -9.97 -16.94 -9.59
N LEU A 324 -10.86 -17.90 -9.32
CA LEU A 324 -10.49 -19.24 -8.87
C LEU A 324 -9.98 -20.11 -10.01
N LYS A 325 -8.99 -20.97 -9.76
CA LYS A 325 -8.48 -21.90 -10.77
C LYS A 325 -9.56 -22.89 -11.21
N GLU A 326 -9.60 -23.21 -12.50
CA GLU A 326 -10.53 -24.23 -13.01
C GLU A 326 -10.37 -25.55 -12.26
N GLY A 327 -11.48 -26.09 -11.77
CA GLY A 327 -11.51 -27.33 -11.00
C GLY A 327 -11.12 -27.19 -9.53
N ASP A 328 -10.85 -25.98 -9.01
CA ASP A 328 -10.65 -25.79 -7.58
C ASP A 328 -11.97 -25.90 -6.81
N THR A 329 -12.07 -26.91 -5.95
CA THR A 329 -13.21 -27.12 -5.05
C THR A 329 -12.96 -26.56 -3.66
N THR A 330 -11.74 -26.09 -3.37
CA THR A 330 -11.34 -25.59 -2.05
C THR A 330 -11.61 -24.10 -1.87
N GLY A 331 -11.77 -23.35 -2.98
CA GLY A 331 -11.93 -21.89 -2.97
C GLY A 331 -10.65 -21.14 -2.61
N ASN A 332 -9.50 -21.81 -2.64
CA ASN A 332 -8.22 -21.30 -2.15
C ASN A 332 -7.10 -21.31 -3.21
N GLN A 333 -7.38 -21.77 -4.43
CA GLN A 333 -6.44 -21.69 -5.55
C GLN A 333 -6.90 -20.66 -6.56
N PHE A 334 -6.09 -19.62 -6.77
CA PHE A 334 -6.39 -18.56 -7.73
C PHE A 334 -5.71 -18.81 -9.09
N ARG A 335 -6.31 -18.28 -10.16
CA ARG A 335 -5.76 -18.29 -11.53
C ARG A 335 -4.48 -17.48 -11.65
N TYR A 336 -4.42 -16.35 -10.98
CA TYR A 336 -3.26 -15.47 -11.00
C TYR A 336 -2.35 -15.75 -9.81
N PRO A 337 -1.03 -15.79 -10.02
CA PRO A 337 -0.11 -16.05 -8.93
C PRO A 337 0.14 -14.80 -8.08
N SER A 338 0.58 -15.02 -6.84
CA SER A 338 1.17 -13.96 -6.02
C SER A 338 2.61 -13.69 -6.45
N TYR A 339 3.02 -12.41 -6.47
CA TYR A 339 4.40 -12.03 -6.76
C TYR A 339 5.42 -12.73 -5.84
N VAL A 340 5.05 -12.96 -4.58
CA VAL A 340 5.92 -13.61 -3.58
C VAL A 340 6.27 -15.03 -4.01
N GLN A 341 5.27 -15.83 -4.36
CA GLN A 341 5.49 -17.25 -4.67
C GLN A 341 6.12 -17.44 -6.04
N HIS A 342 5.66 -16.69 -7.05
CA HIS A 342 6.02 -16.96 -8.44
C HIS A 342 7.17 -16.12 -8.98
N ILE A 343 7.36 -14.90 -8.49
CA ILE A 343 8.33 -13.95 -9.08
C ILE A 343 9.53 -13.78 -8.14
N MET A 344 9.29 -13.59 -6.85
CA MET A 344 10.31 -13.29 -5.85
C MET A 344 10.72 -14.50 -5.00
N GLY A 345 10.05 -15.65 -5.12
CA GLY A 345 10.25 -16.81 -4.24
C GLY A 345 11.69 -17.34 -4.23
N ASP A 346 12.32 -17.42 -5.41
CA ASP A 346 13.71 -17.84 -5.54
C ASP A 346 14.68 -16.83 -4.89
N ILE A 347 14.39 -15.53 -5.02
CA ILE A 347 15.17 -14.46 -4.40
C ILE A 347 15.08 -14.53 -2.87
N PHE A 348 13.86 -14.70 -2.34
CA PHE A 348 13.64 -14.84 -0.90
C PHE A 348 14.30 -16.10 -0.34
N SER A 349 14.35 -17.19 -1.11
CA SER A 349 15.03 -18.43 -0.71
C SER A 349 16.55 -18.28 -0.53
N LEU A 350 17.14 -17.25 -1.14
CA LEU A 350 18.56 -16.89 -0.98
C LEU A 350 18.81 -15.90 0.18
N GLY A 351 17.77 -15.56 0.97
CA GLY A 351 17.88 -14.61 2.08
C GLY A 351 17.90 -13.14 1.66
N PHE A 352 17.69 -12.84 0.38
CA PHE A 352 17.49 -11.46 -0.07
C PHE A 352 16.14 -10.95 0.42
N GLY A 353 16.10 -9.69 0.85
CA GLY A 353 14.88 -9.05 1.33
C GLY A 353 15.03 -7.54 1.35
N PRO A 354 13.99 -6.80 1.78
CA PRO A 354 13.99 -5.33 1.80
C PRO A 354 14.83 -4.78 2.97
N PHE A 355 16.14 -5.07 2.95
CA PHE A 355 17.12 -4.51 3.89
C PHE A 355 17.21 -2.99 3.72
N ARG A 356 17.28 -2.27 4.84
CA ARG A 356 17.28 -0.81 4.87
C ARG A 356 18.09 -0.30 6.05
N GLY A 357 18.66 0.89 5.90
CA GLY A 357 19.31 1.64 6.97
C GLY A 357 18.96 3.12 6.88
N PRO A 358 18.36 3.74 7.90
CA PRO A 358 18.26 5.20 7.99
C PRO A 358 19.58 5.79 8.53
N CYS A 359 19.89 7.03 8.13
CA CYS A 359 20.95 7.80 8.77
C CYS A 359 20.34 8.58 9.94
N HIS A 360 20.86 8.37 11.16
CA HIS A 360 20.57 9.25 12.29
C HIS A 360 21.61 10.39 12.28
N HIS A 361 21.13 11.63 12.25
CA HIS A 361 21.98 12.82 12.37
C HIS A 361 22.33 13.12 13.82
#